data_AF-A0A916T802-F1
#
_entry.id   AF-A0A916T802-F1
#
_cell.length_a   1.000
_cell.length_b   1.000
_cell.length_c   1.000
_cell.angle_alpha   90.00
_cell.angle_beta   90.00
_cell.angle_gamma   90.00
#
_symmetry.space_group_name_H-M   'P 1'
#
loop_
_entity.id
_entity.type
_entity.pdbx_description
1 polymer ?
#
loop_
_entity_poly.entity_id
_entity_poly.type
_entity_poly.pdbx_seq_one_letter_code
_entity_poly.pdbx_strand_id
1 'polypeptide(L)'
;MTPLPGGDAPDVHTSPMTTSAVPRLRPRRTRIAFACAAAVIAAGSIGACSSSDRKDASAGRESNAAAVGGQLNPASVDLIADRVEKDGLAMPNRRNVTSTECPKIGCSGKVASDTVSITKFPTTGKTEIYYSKTDPGTGFQIGNVVAGFASSLSDDQRQSYEGAITQASR
;
A
#
# COMPACT_ATOMS: atom_id res chain seq x y z
N MET A 1 -52.86 13.19 49.76
CA MET A 1 -52.87 12.80 48.33
C MET A 1 -52.19 13.92 47.57
N THR A 2 -51.02 13.66 47.00
CA THR A 2 -50.08 14.69 46.55
C THR A 2 -50.08 14.74 45.02
N PRO A 3 -50.34 15.88 44.37
CA PRO A 3 -50.20 16.00 42.93
C PRO A 3 -48.70 16.07 42.55
N LEU A 4 -48.31 15.28 41.56
CA LEU A 4 -46.98 15.34 40.93
C LEU A 4 -47.03 16.29 39.72
N PRO A 5 -46.24 17.37 39.68
CA PRO A 5 -46.04 18.19 38.48
C PRO A 5 -44.79 17.76 37.69
N GLY A 6 -44.73 18.14 36.42
CA GLY A 6 -43.48 18.19 35.64
C GLY A 6 -43.19 16.94 34.80
N GLY A 7 -43.76 16.89 33.60
CA GLY A 7 -43.21 16.09 32.52
C GLY A 7 -42.34 16.96 31.62
N ASP A 8 -41.02 16.80 31.71
CA ASP A 8 -40.06 17.45 30.82
C ASP A 8 -39.54 16.43 29.81
N ALA A 9 -39.89 16.63 28.54
CA ALA A 9 -39.33 15.88 27.42
C ALA A 9 -38.00 16.52 27.00
N PRO A 10 -36.93 15.75 26.74
CA PRO A 10 -35.67 16.30 26.28
C PRO A 10 -35.81 16.88 24.86
N ASP A 11 -35.49 18.17 24.71
CA ASP A 11 -35.41 18.90 23.45
C ASP A 11 -34.60 18.15 22.38
N VAL A 12 -35.24 17.87 21.24
CA VAL A 12 -34.55 17.38 20.04
C VAL A 12 -33.79 18.55 19.43
N HIS A 13 -32.54 18.73 19.87
CA HIS A 13 -31.65 19.76 19.36
C HIS A 13 -31.31 19.48 17.88
N THR A 14 -32.15 20.01 16.99
CA THR A 14 -31.99 19.90 15.54
C THR A 14 -30.86 20.82 15.09
N SER A 15 -29.63 20.32 15.15
CA SER A 15 -28.45 21.05 14.68
C SER A 15 -28.60 21.41 13.20
N PRO A 16 -28.51 22.70 12.82
CA PRO A 16 -28.61 23.10 11.42
C PRO A 16 -27.41 22.60 10.61
N MET A 17 -27.70 22.06 9.42
CA MET A 17 -26.69 21.63 8.47
C MET A 17 -25.79 22.82 8.07
N THR A 18 -24.59 22.87 8.63
CA THR A 18 -23.58 23.85 8.24
C THR A 18 -23.04 23.46 6.87
N THR A 19 -23.66 24.00 5.82
CA THR A 19 -23.18 23.90 4.45
C THR A 19 -21.86 24.66 4.33
N SER A 20 -20.74 23.96 4.56
CA SER A 20 -19.41 24.49 4.25
C SER A 20 -19.26 24.61 2.74
N ALA A 21 -19.39 25.85 2.25
CA ALA A 21 -19.15 26.18 0.86
C ALA A 21 -17.69 25.84 0.48
N VAL A 22 -17.50 24.81 -0.35
CA VAL A 22 -16.18 24.42 -0.85
C VAL A 22 -15.68 25.48 -1.84
N PRO A 23 -14.57 26.20 -1.58
CA PRO A 23 -14.02 27.13 -2.55
C PRO A 23 -13.48 26.34 -3.75
N ARG A 24 -14.10 26.52 -4.92
CA ARG A 24 -13.62 25.95 -6.18
C ARG A 24 -12.27 26.57 -6.56
N LEU A 25 -11.17 25.92 -6.18
CA LEU A 25 -9.84 26.29 -6.66
C LEU A 25 -9.79 26.15 -8.18
N ARG A 26 -9.62 27.30 -8.85
CA ARG A 26 -9.49 27.37 -10.31
C ARG A 26 -8.20 26.66 -10.75
N PRO A 27 -8.21 25.85 -11.82
CA PRO A 27 -6.99 25.28 -12.37
C PRO A 27 -6.15 26.40 -13.01
N ARG A 28 -5.21 26.96 -12.24
CA ARG A 28 -4.27 27.97 -12.74
C ARG A 28 -3.25 27.28 -13.64
N ARG A 29 -3.52 27.29 -14.96
CA ARG A 29 -2.58 26.86 -16.01
C ARG A 29 -1.35 27.76 -16.02
N THR A 30 -0.42 27.48 -15.11
CA THR A 30 0.84 28.21 -14.99
C THR A 30 1.92 27.46 -15.74
N ARG A 31 1.93 27.61 -17.08
CA ARG A 31 3.08 27.26 -17.91
C ARG A 31 4.19 28.26 -17.61
N ILE A 32 5.07 27.96 -16.66
CA ILE A 32 6.34 28.68 -16.51
C ILE A 32 7.41 27.86 -17.20
N ALA A 33 7.80 28.30 -18.39
CA ALA A 33 9.05 27.90 -18.99
C ALA A 33 10.18 28.60 -18.22
N PHE A 34 11.05 27.82 -17.57
CA PHE A 34 12.37 28.29 -17.18
C PHE A 34 13.36 27.78 -18.22
N ALA A 35 13.81 28.69 -19.07
CA ALA A 35 14.81 28.43 -20.09
C ALA A 35 16.21 28.78 -19.56
N CYS A 36 17.20 28.00 -20.01
CA CYS A 36 18.61 28.37 -20.16
C CYS A 36 19.38 28.90 -18.94
N ALA A 37 20.18 28.03 -18.33
CA ALA A 37 21.54 28.39 -17.91
C ALA A 37 22.48 27.21 -18.27
N ALA A 38 23.32 27.41 -19.28
CA ALA A 38 24.32 26.42 -19.69
C ALA A 38 25.68 26.77 -19.08
N ALA A 39 26.40 25.76 -18.56
CA ALA A 39 27.83 25.85 -18.25
C ALA A 39 28.48 24.48 -18.46
N VAL A 40 29.49 24.43 -19.33
CA VAL A 40 30.19 23.21 -19.79
C VAL A 40 31.62 23.20 -19.24
N ILE A 41 32.00 22.22 -18.40
CA ILE A 41 33.37 21.72 -18.10
C ILE A 41 33.25 20.27 -17.56
N ALA A 42 34.18 19.31 -17.70
CA ALA A 42 34.85 18.75 -18.88
C ALA A 42 35.66 17.47 -18.49
N ALA A 43 35.75 16.50 -19.42
CA ALA A 43 36.78 15.43 -19.53
C ALA A 43 36.93 14.33 -18.43
N GLY A 44 37.18 13.08 -18.91
CA GLY A 44 37.61 11.91 -18.11
C GLY A 44 36.46 10.99 -17.66
N SER A 45 36.43 9.68 -17.92
CA SER A 45 37.47 8.77 -18.42
C SER A 45 36.89 7.67 -19.31
N ILE A 46 37.70 7.13 -20.23
CA ILE A 46 37.33 6.00 -21.09
C ILE A 46 37.39 4.70 -20.27
N GLY A 47 36.23 4.16 -19.88
CA GLY A 47 36.11 2.83 -19.27
C GLY A 47 35.81 1.78 -20.33
N ALA A 48 36.73 0.83 -20.54
CA ALA A 48 36.68 -0.10 -21.66
C ALA A 48 35.52 -1.13 -21.57
N CYS A 49 35.02 -1.57 -22.74
CA CYS A 49 34.29 -2.83 -22.82
C CYS A 49 35.19 -3.98 -22.37
N SER A 50 34.65 -4.87 -21.54
CA SER A 50 35.20 -6.20 -21.32
C SER A 50 34.05 -7.16 -21.02
N SER A 51 33.47 -7.70 -22.09
CA SER A 51 32.78 -8.98 -22.01
C SER A 51 33.80 -10.04 -21.57
N SER A 52 33.55 -10.66 -20.42
CA SER A 52 34.32 -11.82 -19.97
C SER A 52 33.46 -12.65 -19.05
N ASP A 53 32.87 -13.68 -19.63
CA ASP A 53 32.26 -14.82 -18.94
C ASP A 53 33.10 -15.23 -17.73
N ARG A 54 32.54 -15.08 -16.53
CA ARG A 54 32.99 -15.82 -15.36
C ARG A 54 31.83 -16.61 -14.81
N LYS A 55 32.09 -17.91 -14.65
CA LYS A 55 31.14 -18.91 -14.17
C LYS A 55 30.73 -18.57 -12.74
N ASP A 56 29.48 -18.16 -12.53
CA ASP A 56 28.89 -18.08 -11.21
C ASP A 56 28.66 -19.49 -10.66
N ALA A 57 29.67 -19.99 -9.94
CA ALA A 57 29.56 -21.19 -9.12
C ALA A 57 28.64 -20.90 -7.93
N SER A 58 27.69 -21.81 -7.68
CA SER A 58 26.60 -21.63 -6.74
C SER A 58 27.05 -21.48 -5.28
N ALA A 59 26.60 -20.42 -4.60
CA ALA A 59 26.56 -20.35 -3.14
C ALA A 59 25.49 -19.35 -2.63
N GLY A 60 24.26 -19.83 -2.45
CA GLY A 60 23.40 -19.39 -1.34
C GLY A 60 22.90 -17.94 -1.28
N ARG A 61 22.06 -17.52 -2.23
CA ARG A 61 20.83 -16.78 -1.87
C ARG A 61 19.72 -17.03 -2.86
N GLU A 62 18.63 -17.63 -2.40
CA GLU A 62 17.42 -17.88 -3.19
C GLU A 62 16.61 -16.59 -3.37
N SER A 63 17.18 -15.64 -4.13
CA SER A 63 16.40 -14.63 -4.83
C SER A 63 15.47 -15.37 -5.79
N ASN A 64 14.26 -15.67 -5.32
CA ASN A 64 13.24 -16.34 -6.09
C ASN A 64 12.88 -15.45 -7.27
N ALA A 65 13.45 -15.77 -8.44
CA ALA A 65 13.24 -15.09 -9.70
C ALA A 65 11.83 -15.38 -10.24
N ALA A 66 10.81 -14.84 -9.57
CA ALA A 66 9.42 -14.82 -10.03
C ALA A 66 9.25 -13.77 -11.15
N ALA A 67 10.11 -13.82 -12.17
CA ALA A 67 10.23 -12.80 -13.21
C ALA A 67 10.49 -13.37 -14.62
N VAL A 68 10.10 -14.63 -14.90
CA VAL A 68 10.03 -15.17 -16.27
C VAL A 68 8.76 -16.02 -16.44
N GLY A 69 7.65 -15.39 -16.84
CA GLY A 69 6.36 -16.07 -17.05
C GLY A 69 5.18 -15.12 -16.84
N GLY A 70 4.72 -14.48 -17.90
CA GLY A 70 3.83 -13.33 -17.80
C GLY A 70 2.43 -13.64 -17.28
N GLN A 71 1.99 -12.89 -16.26
CA GLN A 71 0.61 -12.43 -16.18
C GLN A 71 0.55 -11.06 -15.48
N LEU A 72 0.42 -10.00 -16.26
CA LEU A 72 0.18 -8.64 -15.79
C LEU A 72 -1.27 -8.51 -15.31
N ASN A 73 -1.52 -8.95 -14.08
CA ASN A 73 -2.75 -8.65 -13.34
C ASN A 73 -2.62 -7.21 -12.80
N PRO A 74 -3.63 -6.31 -12.95
CA PRO A 74 -3.59 -4.97 -12.34
C PRO A 74 -3.28 -5.06 -10.84
N ALA A 75 -2.09 -4.60 -10.44
CA ALA A 75 -1.43 -4.82 -9.15
C ALA A 75 -1.31 -6.30 -8.72
N SER A 76 -0.28 -7.00 -9.20
CA SER A 76 0.20 -8.24 -8.55
C SER A 76 0.76 -7.94 -7.15
N VAL A 77 0.51 -8.78 -6.16
CA VAL A 77 0.93 -8.54 -4.76
C VAL A 77 2.45 -8.34 -4.58
N ASP A 78 3.26 -8.95 -5.44
CA ASP A 78 4.71 -8.78 -5.42
C ASP A 78 5.14 -7.39 -5.93
N LEU A 79 4.40 -6.79 -6.87
CA LEU A 79 4.60 -5.40 -7.31
C LEU A 79 4.21 -4.39 -6.23
N ILE A 80 3.19 -4.69 -5.43
CA ILE A 80 2.82 -3.87 -4.26
C ILE A 80 3.96 -3.93 -3.22
N ALA A 81 4.47 -5.13 -2.94
CA ALA A 81 5.58 -5.33 -2.00
C ALA A 81 6.88 -4.64 -2.46
N ASP A 82 7.27 -4.81 -3.73
CA ASP A 82 8.42 -4.13 -4.34
C ASP A 82 8.28 -2.61 -4.25
N ARG A 83 7.08 -2.07 -4.52
CA ARG A 83 6.81 -0.64 -4.40
C ARG A 83 6.95 -0.12 -2.96
N VAL A 84 6.47 -0.88 -1.97
CA VAL A 84 6.62 -0.57 -0.53
C VAL A 84 8.09 -0.52 -0.13
N GLU A 85 8.89 -1.51 -0.52
CA GLU A 85 10.34 -1.54 -0.23
C GLU A 85 11.09 -0.41 -0.96
N LYS A 86 10.72 -0.13 -2.21
CA LYS A 86 11.26 0.99 -3.00
C LYS A 86 10.85 2.37 -2.46
N ASP A 87 9.81 2.46 -1.63
CA ASP A 87 9.43 3.67 -0.89
C ASP A 87 10.06 3.73 0.52
N GLY A 88 10.99 2.81 0.82
CA GLY A 88 11.87 2.84 2.00
C GLY A 88 11.41 2.01 3.20
N LEU A 89 10.35 1.20 3.05
CA LEU A 89 9.73 0.46 4.14
C LEU A 89 10.12 -1.02 4.10
N ALA A 90 10.70 -1.53 5.19
CA ALA A 90 11.30 -2.85 5.22
C ALA A 90 10.26 -4.00 5.30
N MET A 91 10.37 -4.99 4.41
CA MET A 91 9.61 -6.24 4.46
C MET A 91 10.54 -7.43 4.80
N PRO A 92 11.06 -7.54 6.05
CA PRO A 92 11.95 -8.62 6.44
C PRO A 92 11.30 -10.00 6.26
N ASN A 93 12.10 -10.97 5.82
CA ASN A 93 11.68 -12.34 5.51
C ASN A 93 10.49 -12.47 4.54
N ARG A 94 10.33 -11.48 3.62
CA ARG A 94 9.33 -11.48 2.54
C ARG A 94 9.27 -12.81 1.79
N ARG A 95 8.09 -13.42 1.75
CA ARG A 95 7.80 -14.66 1.01
C ARG A 95 6.47 -14.52 0.26
N ASN A 96 6.46 -14.92 -1.01
CA ASN A 96 5.22 -15.15 -1.72
C ASN A 96 4.63 -16.49 -1.25
N VAL A 97 3.51 -16.43 -0.53
CA VAL A 97 2.85 -17.59 0.08
C VAL A 97 1.54 -17.96 -0.64
N THR A 98 1.30 -17.36 -1.81
CA THR A 98 0.06 -17.52 -2.61
C THR A 98 -0.36 -18.97 -2.77
N SER A 99 0.54 -19.85 -3.25
CA SER A 99 0.23 -21.26 -3.51
C SER A 99 -0.12 -22.07 -2.26
N THR A 100 0.28 -21.63 -1.07
CA THR A 100 0.06 -22.34 0.20
C THR A 100 -1.12 -21.77 0.99
N GLU A 101 -1.34 -20.46 0.92
CA GLU A 101 -2.33 -19.74 1.72
C GLU A 101 -3.63 -19.48 0.96
N CYS A 102 -3.56 -19.09 -0.32
CA CYS A 102 -4.74 -18.71 -1.07
C CYS A 102 -5.76 -19.84 -1.33
N PRO A 103 -5.38 -21.12 -1.46
CA PRO A 103 -6.36 -22.21 -1.50
C PRO A 103 -7.24 -22.29 -0.23
N LYS A 104 -6.74 -21.82 0.92
CA LYS A 104 -7.46 -21.84 2.20
C LYS A 104 -8.40 -20.64 2.37
N ILE A 105 -7.93 -19.44 2.02
CA ILE A 105 -8.65 -18.17 2.29
C ILE A 105 -9.32 -17.57 1.05
N GLY A 106 -9.12 -18.14 -0.14
CA GLY A 106 -9.74 -17.68 -1.38
C GLY A 106 -9.17 -16.39 -1.96
N CYS A 107 -7.92 -16.04 -1.62
CA CYS A 107 -7.20 -14.94 -2.24
C CYS A 107 -6.72 -15.28 -3.67
N SER A 108 -6.34 -14.26 -4.44
CA SER A 108 -5.65 -14.39 -5.74
C SER A 108 -4.14 -14.16 -5.64
N GLY A 109 -3.65 -13.64 -4.51
CA GLY A 109 -2.24 -13.47 -4.21
C GLY A 109 -2.01 -13.15 -2.74
N LYS A 110 -0.92 -13.63 -2.16
CA LYS A 110 -0.49 -13.26 -0.80
C LYS A 110 1.04 -13.21 -0.70
N VAL A 111 1.55 -12.08 -0.23
CA VAL A 111 2.94 -11.92 0.24
C VAL A 111 2.89 -11.73 1.75
N ALA A 112 3.78 -12.41 2.48
CA ALA A 112 3.93 -12.26 3.92
C ALA A 112 5.37 -11.85 4.26
N SER A 113 5.53 -11.01 5.26
CA SER A 113 6.80 -10.57 5.86
C SER A 113 6.59 -10.41 7.37
N ASP A 114 7.66 -10.21 8.16
CA ASP A 114 7.49 -10.08 9.62
C ASP A 114 6.85 -8.74 10.05
N THR A 115 6.77 -7.74 9.16
CA THR A 115 6.20 -6.41 9.43
C THR A 115 4.80 -6.22 8.82
N VAL A 116 4.60 -6.69 7.60
CA VAL A 116 3.34 -6.54 6.85
C VAL A 116 3.05 -7.76 5.96
N SER A 117 1.80 -8.19 5.93
CA SER A 117 1.29 -9.16 4.97
C SER A 117 0.32 -8.48 4.01
N ILE A 118 0.49 -8.70 2.71
CA ILE A 118 -0.30 -8.10 1.63
C ILE A 118 -1.08 -9.21 0.94
N THR A 119 -2.41 -9.20 1.12
CA THR A 119 -3.32 -10.23 0.60
C THR A 119 -4.29 -9.60 -0.40
N LYS A 120 -4.31 -10.07 -1.64
CA LYS A 120 -5.22 -9.60 -2.69
C LYS A 120 -6.28 -10.64 -2.99
N PHE A 121 -7.54 -10.24 -3.03
CA PHE A 121 -8.68 -11.09 -3.37
C PHE A 121 -9.18 -10.85 -4.80
N PRO A 122 -9.91 -11.82 -5.39
CA PRO A 122 -10.50 -11.62 -6.72
C PRO A 122 -11.63 -10.57 -6.72
N THR A 123 -12.26 -10.27 -5.58
CA THR A 123 -13.34 -9.27 -5.47
C THR A 123 -13.28 -8.50 -4.15
N THR A 124 -13.80 -7.27 -4.16
CA THR A 124 -13.94 -6.41 -2.96
C THR A 124 -14.78 -7.08 -1.88
N GLY A 125 -15.91 -7.72 -2.23
CA GLY A 125 -16.76 -8.41 -1.25
C GLY A 125 -16.06 -9.56 -0.50
N LYS A 126 -15.16 -10.31 -1.16
CA LYS A 126 -14.33 -11.31 -0.45
C LYS A 126 -13.29 -10.66 0.47
N THR A 127 -12.78 -9.50 0.06
CA THR A 127 -11.80 -8.69 0.81
C THR A 127 -12.42 -8.22 2.12
N GLU A 128 -13.62 -7.64 2.05
CA GLU A 128 -14.38 -7.12 3.20
C GLU A 128 -14.78 -8.24 4.18
N ILE A 129 -15.27 -9.38 3.67
CA ILE A 129 -15.59 -10.56 4.49
C ILE A 129 -14.35 -11.12 5.21
N TYR A 130 -13.17 -11.09 4.57
CA TYR A 130 -11.92 -11.51 5.20
C TYR A 130 -11.44 -10.48 6.24
N TYR A 131 -11.46 -9.20 5.87
CA TYR A 131 -11.02 -8.09 6.72
C TYR A 131 -11.78 -8.06 8.04
N SER A 132 -13.12 -8.12 7.96
CA SER A 132 -14.05 -8.13 9.11
C SER A 132 -13.84 -9.31 10.07
N LYS A 133 -13.18 -10.38 9.63
CA LYS A 133 -12.93 -11.59 10.43
C LYS A 133 -11.53 -11.65 11.05
N THR A 134 -10.57 -10.93 10.49
CA THR A 134 -9.14 -11.16 10.77
C THR A 134 -8.52 -10.04 11.60
N ASP A 135 -8.82 -8.78 11.29
CA ASP A 135 -8.11 -7.62 11.86
C ASP A 135 -9.03 -6.42 12.14
N PRO A 136 -9.93 -6.48 13.15
CA PRO A 136 -10.90 -5.42 13.45
C PRO A 136 -10.31 -4.16 14.12
N GLY A 137 -9.06 -3.78 13.81
CA GLY A 137 -8.42 -2.56 14.33
C GLY A 137 -6.95 -2.37 13.95
N THR A 138 -6.24 -3.42 13.55
CA THR A 138 -4.80 -3.39 13.21
C THR A 138 -4.49 -3.63 11.74
N GLY A 139 -5.50 -3.91 10.92
CA GLY A 139 -5.34 -4.08 9.48
C GLY A 139 -5.65 -2.80 8.71
N PHE A 140 -5.47 -2.86 7.39
CA PHE A 140 -5.89 -1.85 6.44
C PHE A 140 -6.49 -2.51 5.19
N GLN A 141 -7.54 -1.93 4.62
CA GLN A 141 -8.19 -2.42 3.41
C GLN A 141 -8.27 -1.31 2.36
N ILE A 142 -7.86 -1.60 1.12
CA ILE A 142 -8.11 -0.75 -0.04
C ILE A 142 -8.57 -1.60 -1.23
N GLY A 143 -9.78 -1.31 -1.74
CA GLY A 143 -10.37 -2.05 -2.85
C GLY A 143 -10.42 -3.56 -2.58
N ASN A 144 -9.64 -4.32 -3.34
CA ASN A 144 -9.51 -5.78 -3.20
C ASN A 144 -8.20 -6.25 -2.53
N VAL A 145 -7.52 -5.37 -1.80
CA VAL A 145 -6.28 -5.66 -1.06
C VAL A 145 -6.51 -5.45 0.44
N VAL A 146 -6.04 -6.40 1.25
CA VAL A 146 -5.89 -6.28 2.71
C VAL A 146 -4.40 -6.27 3.05
N ALA A 147 -4.00 -5.31 3.88
CA ALA A 147 -2.74 -5.31 4.59
C ALA A 147 -2.98 -5.71 6.06
N GLY A 148 -2.29 -6.74 6.54
CA GLY A 148 -2.23 -7.07 7.98
C GLY A 148 -0.87 -6.66 8.52
N PHE A 149 -0.85 -5.86 9.59
CA PHE A 149 0.37 -5.30 10.19
C PHE A 149 0.79 -6.06 11.44
N ALA A 150 2.10 -6.17 11.67
CA ALA A 150 2.63 -6.71 12.91
C ALA A 150 2.31 -5.78 14.09
N SER A 151 1.92 -6.36 15.23
CA SER A 151 1.57 -5.63 16.45
C SER A 151 2.73 -4.87 17.10
N SER A 152 3.96 -5.05 16.60
CA SER A 152 5.16 -4.32 17.02
C SER A 152 5.35 -2.98 16.29
N LEU A 153 4.56 -2.68 15.26
CA LEU A 153 4.62 -1.40 14.55
C LEU A 153 3.84 -0.31 15.31
N SER A 154 4.40 0.89 15.41
CA SER A 154 3.66 2.07 15.87
C SER A 154 2.62 2.52 14.83
N ASP A 155 1.64 3.33 15.24
CA ASP A 155 0.67 3.93 14.32
C ASP A 155 1.34 4.75 13.19
N ASP A 156 2.40 5.50 13.47
CA ASP A 156 3.16 6.24 12.44
C ASP A 156 3.81 5.30 11.40
N GLN A 157 4.34 4.16 11.86
CA GLN A 157 4.89 3.13 10.97
C GLN A 157 3.77 2.49 10.14
N ARG A 158 2.64 2.12 10.76
CA ARG A 158 1.47 1.57 10.06
C ARG A 158 0.96 2.54 9.00
N GLN A 159 0.74 3.82 9.34
CA GLN A 159 0.32 4.85 8.39
C GLN A 159 1.31 5.02 7.21
N SER A 160 2.60 4.84 7.46
CA SER A 160 3.61 4.84 6.40
C SER A 160 3.41 3.68 5.42
N TYR A 161 3.17 2.45 5.91
CA TYR A 161 2.81 1.31 5.06
C TYR A 161 1.45 1.51 4.36
N GLU A 162 0.43 2.01 5.05
CA GLU A 162 -0.90 2.30 4.48
C GLU A 162 -0.79 3.29 3.31
N GLY A 163 0.02 4.35 3.46
CA GLY A 163 0.31 5.31 2.39
C GLY A 163 1.03 4.68 1.19
N ALA A 164 2.06 3.87 1.43
CA ALA A 164 2.80 3.18 0.37
C ALA A 164 1.91 2.16 -0.38
N ILE A 165 1.13 1.36 0.34
CA ILE A 165 0.19 0.37 -0.22
C ILE A 165 -0.94 1.06 -0.99
N THR A 166 -1.45 2.19 -0.48
CA THR A 166 -2.42 3.03 -1.20
C THR A 166 -1.87 3.54 -2.52
N GLN A 167 -0.62 4.01 -2.53
CA GLN A 167 0.04 4.52 -3.73
C GLN A 167 0.40 3.40 -4.72
N ALA A 168 0.73 2.21 -4.23
CA ALA A 168 1.02 1.02 -5.03
C ALA A 168 -0.22 0.34 -5.64
N SER A 169 -1.42 0.68 -5.16
CA SER A 169 -2.70 0.10 -5.59
C SER A 169 -3.48 0.99 -6.57
N ARG A 170 -2.83 1.99 -7.18
CA ARG A 170 -3.40 2.99 -8.10
C ARG A 170 -2.99 2.76 -9.56
#